data_AF-A0A2D9UG07-F1
#
_entry.id   AF-A0A2D9UG07-F1
#
_cell.length_a   1.000
_cell.length_b   1.000
_cell.length_c   1.000
_cell.angle_alpha   90.00
_cell.angle_beta   90.00
_cell.angle_gamma   90.00
#
_symmetry.space_group_name_H-M   'P 1'
#
loop_
_entity.id
_entity.type
_entity.pdbx_description
1 polymer ?
#
loop_
_entity_poly.entity_id
_entity_poly.type
_entity_poly.pdbx_seq_one_letter_code
_entity_poly.pdbx_strand_id
1 'polypeptide(L)' 'MKFMKQYIKDIIAEFKRVQWPTWDQLQNDAIVVAIASIIIALIIYLMDQFFNNVLGWFYSIF' A
#
# COMPACT_ATOMS: atom_id res chain seq x y z
N MET A 1 -29.83 -16.33 25.00
CA MET A 1 -28.64 -16.87 24.30
C MET A 1 -28.86 -17.37 22.87
N LYS A 2 -30.09 -17.57 22.36
CA LYS A 2 -30.32 -18.06 20.98
C LYS A 2 -30.02 -17.01 19.88
N PHE A 3 -30.34 -15.73 20.13
CA PHE A 3 -30.06 -14.62 19.20
C PHE A 3 -28.57 -14.45 18.86
N MET A 4 -27.70 -14.50 19.87
CA MET A 4 -26.26 -14.30 19.68
C MET A 4 -25.63 -15.42 18.84
N LYS A 5 -26.09 -16.66 19.03
CA LYS A 5 -25.66 -17.80 18.21
C LYS A 5 -26.13 -17.68 16.76
N GLN A 6 -27.34 -17.18 16.55
CA GLN A 6 -27.89 -16.98 15.21
C GLN A 6 -27.15 -15.85 14.48
N TYR A 7 -26.93 -14.71 15.15
CA TYR A 7 -26.22 -13.56 14.61
C TYR A 7 -24.79 -13.88 14.14
N ILE A 8 -24.03 -14.65 14.94
CA ILE A 8 -22.69 -15.11 14.52
C ILE A 8 -22.77 -16.04 13.30
N LYS A 9 -23.81 -16.89 13.24
CA LYS A 9 -24.03 -17.80 12.11
C LYS A 9 -24.35 -17.05 10.83
N ASP A 10 -25.16 -16.00 10.93
CA ASP A 10 -25.55 -15.15 9.81
C ASP A 10 -24.35 -14.33 9.31
N ILE A 11 -23.52 -13.77 10.21
CA ILE A 11 -22.26 -13.10 9.85
C ILE A 11 -21.30 -14.03 9.10
N ILE A 12 -21.14 -15.28 9.56
CA ILE A 12 -20.27 -16.26 8.88
C ILE A 12 -20.84 -16.63 7.51
N ALA A 13 -22.15 -16.68 7.36
CA ALA A 13 -22.80 -16.93 6.07
C ALA A 13 -22.62 -15.74 5.10
N GLU A 14 -22.66 -14.52 5.62
CA GLU A 14 -22.46 -13.29 4.84
C GLU A 14 -21.00 -13.08 4.44
N PHE A 15 -20.06 -13.42 5.31
CA PHE A 15 -18.62 -13.38 5.01
C PHE A 15 -18.22 -14.31 3.86
N LYS A 16 -18.98 -15.38 3.61
CA LYS A 16 -18.79 -16.27 2.44
C LYS A 16 -19.28 -15.66 1.12
N ARG A 17 -20.12 -14.62 1.15
CA ARG A 17 -20.51 -13.86 -0.05
C ARG A 17 -19.43 -12.85 -0.44
N VAL A 18 -18.60 -12.44 0.51
CA VAL A 18 -17.42 -11.60 0.25
C VAL A 18 -16.40 -12.44 -0.51
N GLN A 19 -16.21 -12.10 -1.78
CA GLN A 19 -15.23 -12.73 -2.67
C GLN A 19 -13.83 -12.27 -2.25
N TRP A 20 -13.25 -12.89 -1.22
CA TRP A 20 -11.83 -12.68 -0.95
C TRP A 20 -11.02 -13.30 -2.09
N PRO A 21 -10.11 -12.52 -2.71
CA PRO A 21 -9.19 -13.05 -3.70
C PRO A 21 -8.38 -14.21 -3.12
N THR A 22 -7.95 -15.12 -3.97
CA THR A 22 -7.09 -16.23 -3.52
C THR A 22 -5.75 -15.68 -3.02
N TRP A 23 -5.08 -16.42 -2.14
CA TRP A 23 -3.77 -16.03 -1.60
C TRP A 23 -2.74 -15.72 -2.69
N ASP A 24 -2.80 -16.41 -3.82
CA ASP A 24 -1.92 -16.17 -4.97
C ASP A 24 -2.23 -14.84 -5.68
N GLN A 25 -3.50 -14.44 -5.76
CA GLN A 25 -3.89 -13.14 -6.32
C GLN A 25 -3.45 -12.00 -5.40
N LEU A 26 -3.66 -12.14 -4.08
CA LEU A 26 -3.19 -11.19 -3.08
C LEU A 26 -1.68 -10.97 -3.13
N GLN A 27 -0.90 -12.04 -3.33
CA GLN A 27 0.54 -11.94 -3.46
C GLN A 27 0.94 -11.23 -4.76
N ASN A 28 0.31 -11.54 -5.89
CA ASN A 28 0.57 -10.84 -7.15
C ASN A 28 0.28 -9.35 -7.03
N ASP A 29 -0.87 -8.97 -6.46
CA ASP A 29 -1.25 -7.57 -6.26
C ASP A 29 -0.25 -6.86 -5.31
N ALA A 30 0.15 -7.53 -4.22
CA ALA A 30 1.12 -6.99 -3.28
C ALA A 30 2.52 -6.80 -3.93
N ILE A 31 2.95 -7.72 -4.79
CA ILE A 31 4.22 -7.60 -5.52
C ILE A 31 4.19 -6.41 -6.48
N VAL A 32 3.07 -6.21 -7.20
CA VAL A 32 2.91 -5.04 -8.08
C VAL A 32 3.02 -3.73 -7.30
N VAL A 33 2.35 -3.64 -6.15
CA VAL A 33 2.44 -2.45 -5.29
C VAL A 33 3.84 -2.26 -4.70
N ALA A 34 4.53 -3.34 -4.32
CA ALA A 34 5.90 -3.27 -3.82
C ALA A 34 6.88 -2.75 -4.88
N ILE A 35 6.70 -3.13 -6.15
CA ILE A 35 7.52 -2.59 -7.25
C ILE A 35 7.19 -1.11 -7.48
N ALA A 36 5.91 -0.75 -7.45
CA ALA A 36 5.48 0.65 -7.60
C ALA A 36 6.05 1.55 -6.48
N SER A 37 6.10 1.07 -5.23
CA SER A 37 6.67 1.83 -4.12
C SER A 37 8.18 2.05 -4.25
N ILE A 38 8.92 1.07 -4.78
CA ILE A 38 10.36 1.20 -5.07
C ILE A 38 10.60 2.29 -6.13
N ILE A 39 9.78 2.35 -7.18
CA ILE A 39 9.89 3.37 -8.22
C ILE A 39 9.65 4.77 -7.62
N ILE A 40 8.61 4.91 -6.79
CA ILE A 40 8.31 6.18 -6.12
C ILE A 40 9.46 6.60 -5.19
N ALA A 41 10.03 5.65 -4.43
CA ALA A 41 11.17 5.93 -3.57
C ALA A 41 12.40 6.43 -4.36
N LEU A 42 12.64 5.86 -5.54
CA LEU A 42 13.74 6.30 -6.41
C LEU A 42 13.49 7.71 -6.97
N ILE A 43 12.26 8.06 -7.31
CA ILE A 43 11.88 9.41 -7.73
C ILE A 43 12.11 10.42 -6.60
N ILE A 44 11.66 10.12 -5.38
CA ILE A 44 11.87 10.99 -4.21
C ILE A 44 13.36 11.17 -3.96
N TYR A 45 14.15 10.09 -4.03
CA TYR A 45 15.60 10.17 -3.88
C TYR A 45 16.24 11.11 -4.91
N LEU A 46 15.85 11.04 -6.19
CA LEU A 46 16.33 11.95 -7.22
C LEU A 46 15.92 13.40 -6.96
N MET A 47 14.69 13.63 -6.50
CA MET A 47 14.22 14.95 -6.12
C MET A 47 15.05 15.51 -4.96
N ASP A 48 15.30 14.73 -3.91
CA ASP A 48 16.09 15.16 -2.75
C ASP A 48 17.52 15.54 -3.16
N GLN A 49 18.17 14.75 -4.01
CA GLN A 49 19.51 15.06 -4.54
C GLN A 49 19.49 16.33 -5.39
N PHE A 50 18.48 16.50 -6.23
CA PHE A 50 18.32 17.69 -7.06
C PHE A 50 18.17 18.96 -6.21
N PHE A 51 17.26 18.96 -5.24
CA PHE A 51 17.03 20.11 -4.38
C PHE A 51 18.25 20.44 -3.51
N ASN A 52 18.91 19.45 -2.92
CA ASN A 52 20.12 19.68 -2.13
C ASN A 52 21.25 20.31 -2.96
N ASN A 53 21.46 19.82 -4.19
CA ASN A 53 22.49 20.35 -5.08
C ASN A 53 22.16 21.78 -5.56
N VAL A 54 20.90 22.02 -5.95
CA VAL A 54 20.45 23.35 -6.43
C VAL A 54 20.50 24.38 -5.31
N LEU A 55 20.01 24.03 -4.12
CA LEU A 55 20.06 24.92 -2.96
C LEU A 55 21.51 25.17 -2.54
N GLY A 56 22.36 24.15 -2.48
CA GLY A 56 23.78 24.31 -2.16
C GLY A 56 24.50 25.25 -3.13
N TRP A 57 24.20 25.13 -4.43
CA TRP A 57 24.73 26.04 -5.44
C TRP A 57 24.20 27.46 -5.26
N PHE A 58 22.90 27.63 -5.01
CA PHE A 58 22.30 28.94 -4.78
C PHE A 58 22.86 29.64 -3.53
N TYR A 59 23.02 28.91 -2.43
CA TYR A 59 23.66 29.39 -1.20
C TYR A 59 25.15 29.72 -1.38
N SER A 60 25.84 29.15 -2.37
CA SER A 60 27.24 29.49 -2.64
C SER A 60 27.42 30.77 -3.47
N ILE A 61 26.36 31.21 -4.14
CA ILE A 61 26.36 32.40 -5.00
C ILE A 61 26.02 33.68 -4.21
N PHE A 62 25.26 33.57 -3.13
CA PHE A 62 24.91 34.64 -2.20
C PHE A 62 25.77 34.60 -0.94
#